data_AF-A0A0T6BGQ8-F1
#
_entry.id   AF-A0A0T6BGQ8-F1
#
_cell.length_a   1.000
_cell.length_b   1.000
_cell.length_c   1.000
_cell.angle_alpha   90.00
_cell.angle_beta   90.00
_cell.angle_gamma   90.00
#
_symmetry.space_group_name_H-M   'P 1'
#
loop_
_entity.id
_entity.type
_entity.pdbx_description
1 polymer ?
#
loop_
_entity_poly.entity_id
_entity_poly.type
_entity_poly.pdbx_seq_one_letter_code
_entity_poly.pdbx_strand_id
1 'polypeptide(L)'
;MDVRWFISSAVQLILLLLSLFRHTTTFKQQGGCFFPERWVGTWFQSGVRQPIIIEGPRLSSKGMCLGSEGDKFLVVDDKRVCYRCVVIHEKHANVLQYKETFCQSREVLPTLCSLITGDALLYSMFRENATPVPCPFHGSFTFTYNRGHGECKSPVSSIDTCTEESRLLLSYQACPDIHGSESTADR
;
A
#
# COMPACT_ATOMS: atom_id res chain seq x y z
N MET A 1 -10.51 53.44 43.46
CA MET A 1 -9.40 53.41 42.46
C MET A 1 -9.38 52.02 41.87
N ASP A 2 -10.35 51.79 41.00
CA ASP A 2 -10.91 50.49 40.61
C ASP A 2 -10.29 50.00 39.31
N VAL A 3 -8.97 49.78 39.30
CA VAL A 3 -8.24 49.36 38.09
C VAL A 3 -8.18 47.83 37.97
N ARG A 4 -8.36 47.10 39.08
CA ARG A 4 -8.24 45.62 39.09
C ARG A 4 -9.42 44.87 38.49
N TRP A 5 -10.63 45.45 38.49
CA TRP A 5 -11.84 44.78 37.99
C TRP A 5 -11.97 44.82 36.45
N PHE A 6 -11.47 45.88 35.80
CA PHE A 6 -11.51 46.02 34.34
C PHE A 6 -10.51 45.10 33.61
N ILE A 7 -9.36 44.81 34.24
CA ILE A 7 -8.34 43.92 33.65
C ILE A 7 -8.83 42.46 33.66
N SER A 8 -9.55 42.05 34.70
CA SER A 8 -10.07 40.68 34.83
C SER A 8 -11.12 40.35 33.76
N SER A 9 -12.01 41.32 33.46
CA SER A 9 -13.08 41.16 32.47
C SER A 9 -12.53 41.16 31.04
N ALA A 10 -11.50 41.96 30.74
CA ALA A 10 -10.82 41.93 29.44
C ALA A 10 -10.07 40.61 29.17
N VAL A 11 -9.39 40.04 30.18
CA VAL A 11 -8.64 38.77 30.04
C VAL A 11 -9.58 37.58 29.83
N GLN A 12 -10.74 37.54 30.51
CA GLN A 12 -11.75 36.51 30.28
C GLN A 12 -12.37 36.59 28.88
N LEU A 13 -12.59 37.80 28.35
CA LEU A 13 -13.11 38.00 27.00
C LEU A 13 -12.10 37.56 25.92
N ILE A 14 -10.81 37.81 26.12
CA ILE A 14 -9.73 37.37 25.21
C ILE A 14 -9.59 35.83 25.21
N LEU A 15 -9.68 35.18 26.38
CA LEU A 15 -9.65 33.71 26.48
C LEU A 15 -10.86 33.05 25.82
N LEU A 16 -12.05 33.68 25.88
CA LEU A 16 -13.25 33.24 25.17
C LEU A 16 -13.16 33.44 23.65
N LEU A 17 -12.50 34.51 23.18
CA LEU A 17 -12.26 34.73 21.75
C LEU A 17 -11.22 33.76 21.18
N LEU A 18 -10.20 33.38 21.96
CA LEU A 18 -9.18 32.40 21.56
C LEU A 18 -9.71 30.96 21.52
N SER A 19 -10.71 30.61 22.33
CA SER A 19 -11.35 29.28 22.29
C SER A 19 -12.29 29.11 21.10
N LEU A 20 -12.93 30.17 20.61
CA LEU A 20 -13.74 30.16 19.39
C LEU A 20 -12.91 29.94 18.12
N PHE A 21 -11.62 30.29 18.13
CA PHE A 21 -10.71 30.05 17.00
C PHE A 21 -10.14 28.61 16.94
N ARG A 22 -10.42 27.75 17.92
CA ARG A 22 -9.93 26.35 17.97
C ARG A 22 -10.88 25.30 17.41
N HIS A 23 -11.94 25.71 16.72
CA HIS A 23 -12.82 24.79 15.99
C HIS A 23 -12.96 25.18 14.52
N THR A 24 -11.83 25.28 13.81
CA THR A 24 -11.83 24.94 12.39
C THR A 24 -11.71 23.41 12.29
N THR A 25 -12.81 22.71 12.55
CA THR A 25 -12.96 21.37 12.01
C THR A 25 -12.87 21.50 10.50
N THR A 26 -11.83 20.94 9.90
CA THR A 26 -11.74 20.75 8.45
C THR A 26 -12.86 19.80 8.05
N PHE A 27 -14.01 20.37 7.72
CA PHE A 27 -15.10 19.67 7.06
C PHE A 27 -14.58 19.27 5.67
N LYS A 28 -14.05 18.03 5.57
CA LYS A 28 -13.68 17.42 4.29
C LYS A 28 -14.93 17.47 3.41
N GLN A 29 -14.89 18.28 2.35
CA GLN A 29 -16.04 18.44 1.46
C GLN A 29 -16.63 17.08 1.08
N GLN A 30 -17.93 16.91 1.29
CA GLN A 30 -18.70 15.86 0.65
C GLN A 30 -18.65 16.11 -0.86
N GLY A 31 -18.04 15.20 -1.64
CA GLY A 31 -18.18 15.28 -3.10
C GLY A 31 -17.22 14.47 -3.97
N GLY A 32 -16.12 13.91 -3.45
CA GLY A 32 -15.19 13.15 -4.29
C GLY A 32 -14.65 11.89 -3.61
N CYS A 33 -14.56 10.79 -4.35
CA CYS A 33 -13.82 9.61 -3.91
C CYS A 33 -12.34 9.77 -4.26
N PHE A 34 -11.46 9.58 -3.29
CA PHE A 34 -10.01 9.62 -3.47
C PHE A 34 -9.38 8.42 -2.78
N PHE A 35 -8.33 7.88 -3.40
CA PHE A 35 -7.46 6.95 -2.69
C PHE A 35 -6.68 7.71 -1.61
N PRO A 36 -6.30 7.07 -0.50
CA PRO A 36 -5.48 7.67 0.54
C PRO A 36 -4.22 8.34 -0.02
N GLU A 37 -3.92 9.57 0.40
CA GLU A 37 -2.77 10.34 -0.09
C GLU A 37 -1.44 9.61 0.07
N ARG A 38 -1.28 8.87 1.17
CA ARG A 38 -0.08 8.05 1.41
C ARG A 38 0.10 6.93 0.39
N TRP A 39 -0.92 6.53 -0.36
CA TRP A 39 -0.81 5.53 -1.44
C TRP A 39 -0.40 6.15 -2.78
N VAL A 40 -0.38 7.49 -2.88
CA VAL A 40 0.03 8.18 -4.10
C VAL A 40 1.46 7.77 -4.48
N GLY A 41 1.66 7.55 -5.78
CA GLY A 41 2.94 7.16 -6.36
C GLY A 41 2.82 6.00 -7.34
N THR A 42 3.97 5.40 -7.65
CA THR A 42 4.11 4.34 -8.64
C THR A 42 4.29 2.98 -7.97
N TRP A 43 3.55 2.00 -8.48
CA TRP A 43 3.45 0.66 -7.92
C TRP A 43 3.70 -0.41 -8.99
N PHE A 44 4.53 -1.39 -8.63
CA PHE A 44 4.78 -2.59 -9.40
C PHE A 44 3.80 -3.69 -9.04
N GLN A 45 3.31 -4.43 -10.04
CA GLN A 45 2.54 -5.66 -9.86
C GLN A 45 3.04 -6.71 -10.85
N SER A 46 3.33 -7.93 -10.37
CA SER A 46 3.72 -9.04 -11.23
C SER A 46 2.67 -9.32 -12.31
N GLY A 47 3.12 -9.54 -13.54
CA GLY A 47 2.26 -9.76 -14.71
C GLY A 47 1.66 -8.50 -15.34
N VAL A 48 1.85 -7.32 -14.74
CA VAL A 48 1.41 -6.04 -15.31
C VAL A 48 2.62 -5.34 -15.93
N ARG A 49 2.56 -5.08 -17.25
CA ARG A 49 3.70 -4.51 -17.99
C ARG A 49 3.97 -3.04 -17.68
N GLN A 50 2.93 -2.27 -17.37
CA GLN A 50 3.02 -0.84 -17.11
C GLN A 50 2.94 -0.58 -15.61
N PRO A 51 3.74 0.35 -15.07
CA PRO A 51 3.64 0.71 -13.66
C PRO A 51 2.24 1.23 -13.32
N ILE A 52 1.72 0.82 -12.17
CA ILE A 52 0.41 1.23 -11.67
C ILE A 52 0.60 2.53 -10.88
N ILE A 53 0.10 3.62 -11.44
CA ILE A 53 0.07 4.94 -10.80
C ILE A 53 -1.24 5.09 -10.00
N ILE A 54 -1.11 5.47 -8.74
CA ILE A 54 -2.21 5.94 -7.88
C ILE A 54 -2.04 7.45 -7.70
N GLU A 55 -3.05 8.22 -8.08
CA GLU A 55 -3.04 9.67 -7.97
C GLU A 55 -4.47 10.20 -7.80
N GLY A 56 -4.75 10.82 -6.64
CA GLY A 56 -6.07 11.34 -6.31
C GLY A 56 -7.18 10.27 -6.45
N PRO A 57 -8.16 10.46 -7.35
CA PRO A 57 -9.23 9.48 -7.59
C PRO A 57 -8.84 8.36 -8.56
N ARG A 58 -7.65 8.40 -9.17
CA ARG A 58 -7.27 7.56 -10.30
C ARG A 58 -6.37 6.40 -9.88
N LEU A 59 -6.72 5.20 -10.33
CA LEU A 59 -5.91 3.99 -10.30
C LEU A 59 -5.66 3.56 -11.74
N SER A 60 -4.52 3.94 -12.31
CA SER A 60 -4.23 3.90 -13.75
C SER A 60 -4.51 2.56 -14.48
N SER A 61 -4.38 1.42 -13.80
CA SER A 61 -4.65 0.09 -14.37
C SER A 61 -6.12 -0.34 -14.28
N LYS A 62 -6.96 0.40 -13.56
CA LYS A 62 -8.37 0.06 -13.26
C LYS A 62 -9.36 1.15 -13.66
N GLY A 63 -9.06 2.42 -13.36
CA GLY A 63 -9.87 3.59 -13.70
C GLY A 63 -10.06 4.56 -12.53
N MET A 64 -11.23 5.19 -12.44
CA MET A 64 -11.52 6.31 -11.53
C MET A 64 -12.42 5.89 -10.37
N CYS A 65 -12.14 6.38 -9.16
CA CYS A 65 -13.00 6.12 -8.01
C CYS A 65 -14.25 7.01 -8.01
N LEU A 66 -15.41 6.40 -7.76
CA LEU A 66 -16.71 7.07 -7.66
C LEU A 66 -17.28 7.08 -6.24
N GLY A 67 -16.85 6.15 -5.38
CA GLY A 67 -17.32 6.05 -4.01
C GLY A 67 -16.45 5.12 -3.18
N SER A 68 -16.42 5.32 -1.87
CA SER A 68 -15.61 4.51 -0.96
C SER A 68 -16.31 4.31 0.38
N GLU A 69 -16.14 3.13 0.97
CA GLU A 69 -16.59 2.79 2.31
C GLU A 69 -15.50 1.94 2.99
N GLY A 70 -14.80 2.54 3.96
CA GLY A 70 -13.66 1.88 4.61
C GLY A 70 -12.53 1.56 3.64
N ASP A 71 -12.25 0.28 3.46
CA ASP A 71 -11.24 -0.28 2.56
C ASP A 71 -11.78 -0.62 1.16
N LYS A 72 -13.07 -0.35 0.91
CA LYS A 72 -13.78 -0.69 -0.33
C LYS A 72 -13.92 0.55 -1.22
N PHE A 73 -13.66 0.38 -2.51
CA PHE A 73 -13.69 1.44 -3.52
C PHE A 73 -14.52 1.01 -4.73
N LEU A 74 -15.43 1.87 -5.18
CA LEU A 74 -16.16 1.72 -6.42
C LEU A 74 -15.35 2.37 -7.53
N VAL A 75 -14.78 1.56 -8.42
CA VAL A 75 -13.94 2.03 -9.52
C VAL A 75 -14.65 1.84 -10.85
N VAL A 76 -14.72 2.90 -11.65
CA VAL A 76 -15.21 2.87 -13.02
C VAL A 76 -14.04 2.81 -13.99
N ASP A 77 -14.10 1.92 -14.97
CA ASP A 77 -13.08 1.76 -15.98
C ASP A 77 -13.26 2.80 -17.10
N ASP A 78 -12.24 3.64 -17.32
CA ASP A 78 -12.33 4.73 -18.31
C ASP A 78 -12.41 4.20 -19.75
N LYS A 79 -11.94 2.97 -20.00
CA LYS A 79 -11.88 2.36 -21.34
C LYS A 79 -13.09 1.48 -21.64
N ARG A 80 -13.65 0.87 -20.60
CA ARG A 80 -14.82 -0.02 -20.68
C ARG A 80 -15.86 0.52 -19.73
N VAL A 81 -17.05 0.85 -20.20
CA VAL A 81 -18.12 1.39 -19.35
C VAL A 81 -18.64 0.30 -18.39
N CYS A 82 -17.87 0.00 -17.34
CA CYS A 82 -18.17 -0.98 -16.31
C CYS A 82 -17.56 -0.61 -14.96
N TYR A 83 -18.07 -1.28 -13.93
CA TYR A 83 -17.84 -0.95 -12.54
C TYR A 83 -17.23 -2.14 -11.83
N ARG A 84 -16.33 -1.88 -10.90
CA ARG A 84 -15.71 -2.89 -10.05
C ARG A 84 -15.74 -2.42 -8.61
N CYS A 85 -15.99 -3.34 -7.68
CA CYS A 85 -15.56 -3.12 -6.31
C CYS A 85 -14.10 -3.54 -6.21
N VAL A 86 -13.26 -2.67 -5.65
CA VAL A 86 -11.86 -2.94 -5.33
C VAL A 86 -11.69 -2.78 -3.83
N VAL A 87 -11.25 -3.83 -3.14
CA VAL A 87 -11.03 -3.82 -1.69
C VAL A 87 -9.53 -3.81 -1.45
N ILE A 88 -8.99 -2.70 -0.98
CA ILE A 88 -7.55 -2.45 -0.87
C ILE A 88 -7.14 -2.39 0.60
N HIS A 89 -6.23 -3.27 0.98
CA HIS A 89 -5.62 -3.32 2.30
C HIS A 89 -4.16 -2.89 2.23
N GLU A 90 -3.80 -1.93 3.08
CA GLU A 90 -2.41 -1.58 3.31
C GLU A 90 -1.80 -2.57 4.30
N LYS A 91 -0.86 -3.39 3.82
CA LYS A 91 -0.11 -4.33 4.66
C LYS A 91 1.18 -3.70 5.20
N HIS A 92 1.76 -2.81 4.42
CA HIS A 92 2.93 -2.01 4.77
C HIS A 92 2.92 -0.72 3.92
N ALA A 93 3.69 0.30 4.30
CA ALA A 93 3.80 1.56 3.55
C ALA A 93 4.25 1.37 2.07
N ASN A 94 4.94 0.25 1.82
CA ASN A 94 5.43 -0.17 0.49
C ASN A 94 4.70 -1.39 -0.09
N VAL A 95 3.65 -1.89 0.58
CA VAL A 95 2.90 -3.09 0.14
C VAL A 95 1.39 -2.86 0.30
N LEU A 96 0.71 -2.79 -0.85
CA LEU A 96 -0.75 -2.85 -0.91
C LEU A 96 -1.18 -4.22 -1.42
N GLN A 97 -2.25 -4.73 -0.84
CA GLN A 97 -2.92 -5.92 -1.35
C GLN A 97 -4.35 -5.60 -1.67
N TYR A 98 -4.86 -6.14 -2.77
CA TYR A 98 -6.25 -5.90 -3.12
C TYR A 98 -6.91 -7.12 -3.74
N LYS A 99 -8.22 -7.17 -3.57
CA LYS A 99 -9.14 -8.03 -4.31
C LYS A 99 -10.08 -7.15 -5.11
N GLU A 100 -10.62 -7.69 -6.19
CA GLU A 100 -11.60 -6.97 -6.99
C GLU A 100 -12.65 -7.92 -7.55
N THR A 101 -13.79 -7.35 -7.93
CA THR A 101 -14.75 -8.06 -8.77
C THR A 101 -14.32 -8.04 -10.24
N PHE A 102 -14.91 -8.92 -11.03
CA PHE A 102 -14.95 -8.73 -12.48
C PHE A 102 -15.68 -7.43 -12.87
N CYS A 103 -15.59 -7.08 -14.15
CA CYS A 103 -16.28 -5.94 -14.77
C CYS A 103 -17.79 -6.17 -14.74
N GLN A 104 -18.53 -5.35 -13.98
CA GLN A 104 -19.97 -5.48 -13.78
C GLN A 104 -20.73 -4.28 -14.37
N SER A 105 -22.05 -4.43 -14.53
CA SER A 105 -22.96 -3.31 -14.78
C SER A 105 -22.97 -2.33 -13.60
N ARG A 106 -23.55 -1.15 -13.82
CA ARG A 106 -23.67 -0.13 -12.77
C ARG A 106 -24.51 -0.64 -11.61
N GLU A 107 -23.89 -0.69 -10.45
CA GLU A 107 -24.49 -1.14 -9.19
C GLU A 107 -23.94 -0.32 -8.02
N VAL A 108 -24.58 -0.43 -6.86
CA VAL A 108 -24.11 0.22 -5.62
C VAL A 108 -22.92 -0.54 -5.02
N LEU A 109 -22.05 0.19 -4.30
CA LEU A 109 -20.80 -0.34 -3.74
C LEU A 109 -21.01 -1.62 -2.90
N PRO A 110 -21.96 -1.70 -1.93
CA PRO A 110 -22.15 -2.91 -1.13
C PRO A 110 -22.51 -4.14 -1.96
N THR A 111 -23.34 -3.97 -3.00
CA THR A 111 -23.77 -5.04 -3.91
C THR A 111 -22.59 -5.55 -4.74
N LEU A 112 -21.75 -4.67 -5.25
CA LEU A 112 -20.56 -5.10 -5.98
C LEU A 112 -19.58 -5.82 -5.04
N CYS A 113 -19.32 -5.26 -3.87
CA CYS A 113 -18.33 -5.85 -2.96
C CYS A 113 -18.76 -7.20 -2.36
N SER A 114 -20.06 -7.51 -2.30
CA SER A 114 -20.53 -8.83 -1.87
C SER A 114 -20.19 -9.95 -2.85
N LEU A 115 -19.86 -9.62 -4.10
CA LEU A 115 -19.42 -10.58 -5.12
C LEU A 115 -17.96 -11.05 -4.92
N ILE A 116 -17.21 -10.42 -4.02
CA ILE A 116 -15.83 -10.83 -3.73
C ILE A 116 -15.87 -12.01 -2.76
N THR A 117 -15.48 -13.18 -3.25
CA THR A 117 -15.43 -14.41 -2.46
C THR A 117 -14.13 -14.51 -1.63
N GLY A 118 -14.13 -15.39 -0.63
CA GLY A 118 -12.96 -15.62 0.23
C GLY A 118 -11.74 -16.14 -0.54
N ASP A 119 -11.96 -16.92 -1.59
CA ASP A 119 -10.97 -17.50 -2.50
C ASP A 119 -10.62 -16.59 -3.70
N ALA A 120 -11.25 -15.42 -3.83
CA ALA A 120 -10.93 -14.47 -4.89
C ALA A 120 -9.44 -14.11 -4.88
N LEU A 121 -8.88 -13.99 -6.09
CA LEU A 121 -7.45 -13.75 -6.31
C LEU A 121 -6.98 -12.50 -5.56
N LEU A 122 -5.92 -12.66 -4.78
CA LEU A 122 -5.27 -11.59 -4.04
C LEU A 122 -4.10 -11.03 -4.84
N TYR A 123 -4.21 -9.79 -5.30
CA TYR A 123 -3.13 -9.09 -5.96
C TYR A 123 -2.26 -8.38 -4.92
N SER A 124 -0.96 -8.30 -5.18
CA SER A 124 0.00 -7.54 -4.36
C SER A 124 0.69 -6.50 -5.23
N MET A 125 0.72 -5.26 -4.75
CA MET A 125 1.40 -4.13 -5.36
C MET A 125 2.53 -3.67 -4.45
N PHE A 126 3.70 -3.44 -5.03
CA PHE A 126 4.91 -3.01 -4.33
C PHE A 126 5.31 -1.61 -4.80
N ARG A 127 5.60 -0.70 -3.88
CA ARG A 127 5.97 0.67 -4.23
C ARG A 127 7.33 0.66 -4.95
N GLU A 128 7.42 1.27 -6.13
CA GLU A 128 8.67 1.31 -6.90
C GLU A 128 9.71 2.25 -6.26
N ASN A 129 9.31 3.49 -5.96
CA ASN A 129 10.16 4.46 -5.27
C ASN A 129 9.94 4.41 -3.76
N ALA A 130 10.08 3.20 -3.19
CA ALA A 130 9.93 2.98 -1.77
C ALA A 130 11.02 3.69 -0.97
N THR A 131 10.66 4.37 0.11
CA THR A 131 11.64 4.79 1.12
C THR A 131 12.25 3.53 1.73
N PRO A 132 13.58 3.34 1.64
CA PRO A 132 14.20 2.15 2.19
C PRO A 132 13.97 2.07 3.70
N VAL A 133 13.68 0.87 4.19
CA VAL A 133 13.55 0.62 5.63
C VAL A 133 14.84 0.01 6.15
N PRO A 134 15.26 0.34 7.38
CA PRO A 134 16.39 -0.31 8.01
C PRO A 134 16.24 -1.83 8.00
N CYS A 135 17.30 -2.51 7.61
CA CYS A 135 17.37 -3.96 7.49
C CYS A 135 17.10 -4.62 8.85
N PRO A 136 16.01 -5.39 9.01
CA PRO A 136 15.65 -6.00 10.29
C PRO A 136 16.45 -7.27 10.61
N PHE A 137 17.30 -7.71 9.67
CA PHE A 137 18.10 -8.91 9.80
C PHE A 137 19.42 -8.59 10.49
N HIS A 138 19.55 -9.03 11.74
CA HIS A 138 20.79 -8.92 12.51
C HIS A 138 21.42 -10.30 12.66
N GLY A 139 22.67 -10.45 12.24
CA GLY A 139 23.43 -11.69 12.34
C GLY A 139 23.44 -12.51 11.05
N SER A 140 24.10 -13.67 11.12
CA SER A 140 24.25 -14.59 9.99
C SER A 140 23.05 -15.53 9.91
N PHE A 141 22.32 -15.49 8.79
CA PHE A 141 21.23 -16.43 8.53
C PHE A 141 21.65 -17.41 7.43
N THR A 142 21.03 -18.59 7.43
CA THR A 142 21.19 -19.58 6.37
C THR A 142 19.82 -19.95 5.82
N PHE A 143 19.77 -20.34 4.55
CA PHE A 143 18.53 -20.68 3.87
C PHE A 143 18.71 -21.83 2.87
N THR A 144 17.60 -22.52 2.61
CA THR A 144 17.44 -23.49 1.52
C THR A 144 16.53 -22.89 0.46
N TYR A 145 16.64 -23.35 -0.78
CA TYR A 145 15.82 -22.84 -1.88
C TYR A 145 15.43 -23.96 -2.85
N ASN A 146 14.38 -23.74 -3.63
CA ASN A 146 13.89 -24.68 -4.63
C ASN A 146 13.53 -23.92 -5.91
N ARG A 147 14.16 -24.30 -7.03
CA ARG A 147 13.93 -23.71 -8.37
C ARG A 147 13.01 -24.58 -9.25
N GLY A 148 12.29 -25.53 -8.67
CA GLY A 148 11.38 -26.45 -9.38
C GLY A 148 11.95 -27.86 -9.59
N HIS A 149 13.21 -28.11 -9.23
CA HIS A 149 13.89 -29.40 -9.42
C HIS A 149 14.24 -30.13 -8.12
N GLY A 150 13.75 -29.61 -6.99
CA GLY A 150 14.05 -30.13 -5.66
C GLY A 150 14.66 -29.07 -4.75
N GLU A 151 14.64 -29.34 -3.46
CA GLU A 151 15.16 -28.42 -2.44
C GLU A 151 16.68 -28.57 -2.31
N CYS A 152 17.42 -27.47 -2.54
CA CYS A 152 18.86 -27.40 -2.35
C CYS A 152 19.18 -27.15 -0.87
N LYS A 153 19.79 -28.15 -0.21
CA LYS A 153 20.11 -28.14 1.23
C LYS A 153 21.60 -28.15 1.55
N SER A 154 22.44 -28.69 0.68
CA SER A 154 23.87 -28.88 0.93
C SER A 154 24.69 -28.65 -0.35
N PRO A 155 25.64 -27.69 -0.35
CA PRO A 155 25.98 -26.78 0.75
C PRO A 155 24.85 -25.77 1.04
N VAL A 156 24.75 -25.33 2.29
CA VAL A 156 23.71 -24.38 2.71
C VAL A 156 24.01 -22.97 2.17
N SER A 157 22.98 -22.28 1.69
CA SER A 157 23.11 -20.88 1.26
C SER A 157 23.06 -19.94 2.48
N SER A 158 23.71 -18.79 2.39
CA SER A 158 23.82 -17.84 3.50
C SER A 158 23.28 -16.46 3.15
N ILE A 159 22.79 -15.77 4.17
CA ILE A 159 22.44 -14.36 4.13
C ILE A 159 23.48 -13.64 4.97
N ASP A 160 24.20 -12.73 4.33
CA ASP A 160 25.17 -11.88 5.01
C ASP A 160 24.48 -10.61 5.52
N THR A 161 24.94 -10.13 6.68
CA THR A 161 24.41 -8.90 7.28
C THR A 161 24.54 -7.75 6.28
N CYS A 162 23.47 -6.95 6.21
CA CYS A 162 23.27 -5.90 5.23
C CYS A 162 24.51 -5.01 4.98
N THR A 163 24.99 -4.97 3.73
CA THR A 163 26.16 -4.16 3.32
C THR A 163 25.83 -2.67 3.21
N GLU A 164 24.55 -2.34 3.05
CA GLU A 164 23.95 -0.99 3.17
C GLU A 164 22.72 -1.10 4.07
N GLU A 165 22.31 0.01 4.73
CA GLU A 165 21.27 0.01 5.78
C GLU A 165 19.93 -0.63 5.40
N SER A 166 19.64 -0.84 4.10
CA SER A 166 18.38 -1.41 3.60
C SER A 166 18.54 -2.55 2.58
N ARG A 167 19.77 -3.06 2.36
CA ARG A 167 20.06 -4.07 1.33
C ARG A 167 20.61 -5.35 1.94
N LEU A 168 19.88 -6.44 1.73
CA LEU A 168 20.27 -7.79 2.13
C LEU A 168 21.02 -8.49 0.99
N LEU A 169 22.14 -9.14 1.31
CA LEU A 169 22.86 -9.97 0.35
C LEU A 169 22.51 -11.45 0.58
N LEU A 170 22.00 -12.11 -0.46
CA LEU A 170 21.76 -13.55 -0.47
C LEU A 170 22.84 -14.25 -1.29
N SER A 171 23.64 -15.08 -0.61
CA SER A 171 24.75 -15.84 -1.17
C SER A 171 24.30 -17.28 -1.44
N TYR A 172 23.87 -17.54 -2.68
CA TYR A 172 23.38 -18.85 -3.11
C TYR A 172 24.54 -19.84 -3.34
N GLN A 173 24.38 -21.06 -2.82
CA GLN A 173 25.26 -22.19 -3.10
C GLN A 173 24.61 -23.16 -4.10
N ALA A 174 25.42 -23.80 -4.95
CA ALA A 174 24.95 -24.84 -5.87
C ALA A 174 25.01 -26.21 -5.18
N CYS A 175 23.91 -26.95 -5.21
CA CYS A 175 23.82 -28.29 -4.65
C CYS A 175 24.20 -29.33 -5.70
N PRO A 176 25.19 -30.21 -5.45
CA PRO A 176 25.66 -31.19 -6.43
C PRO A 176 24.55 -32.08 -7.02
N ASP A 177 23.52 -32.40 -6.23
CA ASP A 177 22.46 -33.34 -6.62
C ASP A 177 21.18 -32.65 -7.13
N ILE A 178 21.14 -31.31 -7.21
CA ILE A 178 19.95 -30.57 -7.64
C ILE A 178 20.24 -29.85 -8.96
N HIS A 179 19.63 -30.34 -10.05
CA HIS A 179 19.73 -29.72 -11.36
C HIS A 179 19.14 -28.30 -11.34
N GLY A 180 19.83 -27.33 -11.93
CA GLY A 180 19.41 -25.92 -11.96
C GLY A 180 19.82 -25.13 -10.72
N SER A 181 20.54 -25.77 -9.79
CA SER A 181 21.17 -25.09 -8.64
C SER A 181 22.53 -24.47 -9.01
N GLU A 182 23.11 -24.87 -10.14
CA GLU A 182 24.29 -24.24 -10.73
C GLU A 182 24.05 -22.74 -11.01
N SER A 183 25.12 -21.95 -10.89
CA SER A 183 25.04 -20.49 -11.08
C SER A 183 24.70 -20.15 -12.53
N THR A 184 23.50 -19.63 -12.78
CA THR A 184 23.24 -18.83 -13.97
C THR A 184 23.85 -17.46 -13.73
N ALA A 185 24.89 -17.12 -14.48
CA ALA A 185 25.26 -15.72 -14.63
C ALA A 185 24.09 -15.05 -15.37
N ASP A 186 23.18 -14.42 -14.61
CA ASP A 186 22.12 -13.60 -15.18
C ASP A 186 22.79 -12.51 -16.02
N ARG A 187 22.53 -12.54 -17.33
CA ARG A 187 23.12 -11.65 -18.33
C ARG A 187 22.21 -10.46 -18.60
#